data_AF-A0A826K2Y6-F1
#
_entry.id   AF-A0A826K2Y6-F1
#
_cell.length_a   1.000
_cell.length_b   1.000
_cell.length_c   1.000
_cell.angle_alpha   90.00
_cell.angle_beta   90.00
_cell.angle_gamma   90.00
#
_symmetry.space_group_name_H-M   'P 1'
#
loop_
_entity.id
_entity.type
_entity.pdbx_description
1 polymer ?
#
loop_
_entity_poly.entity_id
_entity_poly.type
_entity_poly.pdbx_seq_one_letter_code
_entity_poly.pdbx_strand_id
1 'polypeptide(L)'
;MRVLVTGALILSSFAAIAAPEQFKNINDLMENYNDYPTYTVDGKDFPSFKILSEKPLHIQISPRTLSGSSTKDIKYESDKAAIYAAYRTLYQTPSDRVKVTVLPISITPQPRKVEYMTQDKYDFSITKKQAMNLLRKHSNILNEDQLMSANGEWSTAFEKCCYLEEGKPGLSIFAKELITQR
;
A
#
# COMPACT_ATOMS: atom_id res chain seq x y z
N MET A 1 -18.05 55.50 -29.11
CA MET A 1 -17.72 55.52 -27.66
C MET A 1 -19.02 55.18 -26.94
N ARG A 2 -19.24 54.10 -26.20
CA ARG A 2 -18.45 53.04 -25.54
C ARG A 2 -19.35 51.78 -25.51
N VAL A 3 -18.83 50.62 -25.85
CA VAL A 3 -19.49 49.33 -25.60
C VAL A 3 -19.01 48.84 -24.23
N LEU A 4 -19.93 48.69 -23.29
CA LEU A 4 -19.69 48.08 -21.98
C LEU A 4 -19.74 46.56 -22.16
N VAL A 5 -18.58 45.90 -22.08
CA VAL A 5 -18.47 44.45 -22.02
C VAL A 5 -18.42 44.06 -20.54
N THR A 6 -19.50 43.49 -20.03
CA THR A 6 -19.57 42.91 -18.68
C THR A 6 -18.91 41.54 -18.71
N GLY A 7 -17.67 41.45 -18.26
CA GLY A 7 -16.95 40.18 -18.10
C GLY A 7 -17.48 39.43 -16.87
N ALA A 8 -18.06 38.25 -17.08
CA ALA A 8 -18.43 37.34 -16.00
C ALA A 8 -17.17 36.61 -15.49
N LEU A 9 -16.76 36.90 -14.25
CA LEU A 9 -15.74 36.16 -13.53
C LEU A 9 -16.33 34.82 -13.06
N ILE A 10 -15.95 33.75 -13.75
CA ILE A 10 -16.27 32.38 -13.32
C ILE A 10 -15.29 32.02 -12.20
N LEU A 11 -15.69 32.22 -10.95
CA LEU A 11 -14.98 31.68 -9.79
C LEU A 11 -15.13 30.15 -9.79
N SER A 12 -14.08 29.45 -10.22
CA SER A 12 -13.97 28.01 -10.06
C SER A 12 -13.70 27.71 -8.58
N SER A 13 -14.73 27.29 -7.84
CA SER A 13 -14.55 26.77 -6.48
C SER A 13 -13.80 25.45 -6.55
N PHE A 14 -12.49 25.48 -6.26
CA PHE A 14 -11.74 24.26 -5.99
C PHE A 14 -12.22 23.71 -4.65
N ALA A 15 -12.95 22.60 -4.68
CA ALA A 15 -13.23 21.85 -3.47
C ALA A 15 -11.88 21.40 -2.88
N ALA A 16 -11.53 21.88 -1.70
CA ALA A 16 -10.36 21.42 -0.98
C ALA A 16 -10.60 19.95 -0.60
N ILE A 17 -9.87 19.04 -1.26
CA ILE A 17 -9.81 17.64 -0.83
C ILE A 17 -8.97 17.64 0.45
N ALA A 18 -9.56 17.18 1.56
CA ALA A 18 -8.83 17.07 2.81
C ALA A 18 -7.72 16.03 2.67
N ALA A 19 -6.51 16.38 3.13
CA ALA A 19 -5.34 15.51 3.10
C ALA A 19 -5.60 14.21 3.87
N PRO A 20 -4.95 13.09 3.48
CA PRO A 20 -5.12 11.81 4.16
C PRO A 20 -4.61 11.86 5.59
N GLU A 21 -5.24 11.08 6.47
CA GLU A 21 -4.80 10.86 7.84
C GLU A 21 -3.30 10.52 7.93
N GLN A 22 -2.59 11.23 8.80
CA GLN A 22 -1.16 11.07 9.02
C GLN A 22 -0.88 10.49 10.41
N PHE A 23 -0.04 9.46 10.46
CA PHE A 23 0.42 8.82 11.68
C PHE A 23 1.85 9.24 11.99
N LYS A 24 2.20 9.28 13.29
CA LYS A 24 3.55 9.64 13.72
C LYS A 24 4.60 8.64 13.23
N ASN A 25 4.23 7.36 13.15
CA ASN A 25 5.09 6.28 12.68
C ASN A 25 4.24 5.09 12.17
N ILE A 26 4.90 4.07 11.60
CA ILE A 26 4.22 2.93 10.98
C ILE A 26 3.56 1.98 12.01
N ASN A 27 4.02 1.92 13.27
CA ASN A 27 3.33 1.14 14.30
C ASN A 27 1.96 1.75 14.58
N ASP A 28 1.90 3.07 14.82
CA ASP A 28 0.64 3.78 15.08
C ASP A 28 -0.36 3.57 13.93
N LEU A 29 0.12 3.56 12.68
CA LEU A 29 -0.71 3.26 11.50
C LEU A 29 -1.27 1.84 11.53
N MET A 30 -0.42 0.85 11.77
CA MET A 30 -0.83 -0.57 11.77
C MET A 30 -1.77 -0.88 12.93
N GLU A 31 -1.54 -0.27 14.10
CA GLU A 31 -2.42 -0.37 15.27
C GLU A 31 -3.78 0.28 15.01
N ASN A 32 -3.81 1.47 14.39
CA ASN A 32 -5.06 2.18 14.10
C ASN A 32 -5.97 1.39 13.13
N TYR A 33 -5.40 0.84 12.05
CA TYR A 33 -6.17 0.03 11.11
C TYR A 33 -6.41 -1.41 11.58
N ASN A 34 -5.71 -1.86 12.63
CA ASN A 34 -5.71 -3.26 13.09
C ASN A 34 -5.39 -4.25 11.94
N ASP A 35 -4.54 -3.82 11.02
CA ASP A 35 -4.16 -4.58 9.84
C ASP A 35 -2.94 -5.47 10.15
N TYR A 36 -2.87 -6.65 9.53
CA TYR A 36 -1.79 -7.63 9.71
C TYR A 36 -1.54 -8.03 11.18
N PRO A 37 -2.54 -8.66 11.85
CA PRO A 37 -2.42 -9.04 13.25
C PRO A 37 -1.40 -10.16 13.47
N THR A 38 -0.98 -10.33 14.73
CA THR A 38 -0.19 -11.49 15.16
C THR A 38 -1.07 -12.72 15.32
N TYR A 39 -0.68 -13.83 14.70
CA TYR A 39 -1.32 -15.13 14.91
C TYR A 39 -0.60 -15.90 16.01
N THR A 40 -1.31 -16.34 17.04
CA THR A 40 -0.77 -17.22 18.08
C THR A 40 -1.30 -18.64 17.90
N VAL A 41 -0.41 -19.62 17.84
CA VAL A 41 -0.74 -21.06 17.77
C VAL A 41 0.18 -21.80 18.73
N ASP A 42 -0.40 -22.58 19.65
CA ASP A 42 0.33 -23.37 20.65
C ASP A 42 1.38 -22.56 21.44
N GLY A 43 1.02 -21.32 21.81
CA GLY A 43 1.91 -20.40 22.54
C GLY A 43 3.03 -19.77 21.70
N LYS A 44 3.05 -20.01 20.38
CA LYS A 44 4.00 -19.39 19.45
C LYS A 44 3.34 -18.29 18.64
N ASP A 45 3.99 -17.13 18.61
CA ASP A 45 3.54 -15.96 17.86
C ASP A 45 4.12 -15.91 16.44
N PHE A 46 3.26 -15.54 15.51
CA PHE A 46 3.57 -15.29 14.11
C PHE A 46 3.07 -13.90 13.74
N PRO A 47 3.87 -12.84 14.02
CA PRO A 47 3.48 -11.47 13.69
C PRO A 47 3.38 -11.32 12.18
N SER A 48 2.25 -10.79 11.71
CA SER A 48 2.09 -10.51 10.29
C SER A 48 2.71 -9.18 9.88
N PHE A 49 2.99 -8.31 10.84
CA PHE A 49 3.77 -7.09 10.66
C PHE A 49 4.94 -7.04 11.66
N LYS A 50 6.10 -6.55 11.21
CA LYS A 50 7.27 -6.27 12.07
C LYS A 50 8.04 -5.06 11.54
N ILE A 51 8.57 -4.24 12.43
CA ILE A 51 9.70 -3.35 12.11
C ILE A 51 10.99 -4.16 12.29
N LEU A 52 11.77 -4.31 11.23
CA LEU A 52 13.07 -4.97 11.23
C LEU A 52 14.23 -4.00 11.47
N SER A 53 14.08 -2.75 11.05
CA SER A 53 14.99 -1.64 11.35
C SER A 53 14.25 -0.30 11.23
N GLU A 54 14.57 0.68 12.07
CA GLU A 54 13.93 2.00 12.02
C GLU A 54 14.65 2.98 11.09
N LYS A 55 15.98 2.85 10.92
CA LYS A 55 16.83 3.81 10.18
C LYS A 55 17.97 3.09 9.43
N PRO A 56 17.88 2.91 8.10
CA PRO A 56 16.71 3.19 7.25
C PRO A 56 15.53 2.28 7.62
N LEU A 57 14.30 2.77 7.44
CA LEU A 57 13.10 1.99 7.76
C LEU A 57 13.04 0.71 6.92
N HIS A 58 12.99 -0.43 7.60
CA HIS A 58 12.80 -1.75 7.04
C HIS A 58 11.67 -2.45 7.79
N ILE A 59 10.60 -2.80 7.08
CA ILE A 59 9.45 -3.53 7.62
C ILE A 59 9.31 -4.91 7.00
N GLN A 60 8.71 -5.83 7.73
CA GLN A 60 8.17 -7.08 7.21
C GLN A 60 6.65 -6.99 7.18
N ILE A 61 6.05 -7.41 6.07
CA ILE A 61 4.60 -7.62 5.95
C ILE A 61 4.33 -9.04 5.47
N SER A 62 3.34 -9.69 6.09
CA SER A 62 3.12 -11.13 5.95
C SER A 62 1.65 -11.38 5.61
N PRO A 63 1.28 -11.32 4.32
CA PRO A 63 -0.10 -11.60 3.92
C PRO A 63 -0.49 -13.02 4.30
N ARG A 64 -1.75 -13.18 4.69
CA ARG A 64 -2.33 -14.47 5.03
C ARG A 64 -2.78 -15.20 3.76
N THR A 65 -2.37 -16.45 3.65
CA THR A 65 -2.86 -17.41 2.67
C THR A 65 -3.35 -18.68 3.39
N LEU A 66 -4.11 -19.52 2.70
CA LEU A 66 -4.51 -20.83 3.23
C LEU A 66 -3.52 -21.90 2.78
N SER A 67 -3.36 -22.91 3.61
CA SER A 67 -2.60 -24.10 3.21
C SER A 67 -3.22 -24.72 1.95
N GLY A 68 -2.38 -24.98 0.95
CA GLY A 68 -2.80 -25.44 -0.37
C GLY A 68 -3.25 -24.33 -1.35
N SER A 69 -3.17 -23.05 -0.97
CA SER A 69 -3.36 -21.93 -1.90
C SER A 69 -2.46 -22.07 -3.12
N SER A 70 -2.98 -21.71 -4.29
CA SER A 70 -2.21 -21.76 -5.52
C SER A 70 -1.09 -20.71 -5.52
N THR A 71 -0.07 -20.89 -6.36
CA THR A 71 0.98 -19.87 -6.57
C THR A 71 0.40 -18.53 -7.03
N LYS A 72 -0.72 -18.56 -7.77
CA LYS A 72 -1.43 -17.36 -8.20
C LYS A 72 -2.05 -16.62 -7.02
N ASP A 73 -2.70 -17.34 -6.10
CA ASP A 73 -3.34 -16.72 -4.93
C ASP A 73 -2.31 -16.15 -3.95
N ILE A 74 -1.23 -16.91 -3.71
CA ILE A 74 -0.10 -16.44 -2.89
C ILE A 74 0.49 -15.17 -3.49
N LYS A 75 0.69 -15.14 -4.81
CA LYS A 75 1.18 -13.97 -5.51
C LYS A 75 0.23 -12.78 -5.42
N TYR A 76 -1.07 -12.99 -5.59
CA TYR A 76 -2.08 -11.93 -5.50
C TYR A 76 -2.06 -11.25 -4.12
N GLU A 77 -2.10 -12.03 -3.04
CA GLU A 77 -2.06 -11.48 -1.68
C GLU A 77 -0.71 -10.79 -1.38
N SER A 78 0.38 -11.35 -1.91
CA SER A 78 1.73 -10.74 -1.81
C SER A 78 1.85 -9.42 -2.54
N ASP A 79 1.31 -9.33 -3.76
CA ASP A 79 1.30 -8.11 -4.56
C ASP A 79 0.48 -7.01 -3.86
N LYS A 80 -0.70 -7.35 -3.30
CA LYS A 80 -1.50 -6.39 -2.51
C LYS A 80 -0.76 -5.92 -1.27
N ALA A 81 -0.15 -6.84 -0.52
CA ALA A 81 0.61 -6.49 0.67
C ALA A 81 1.82 -5.60 0.38
N ALA A 82 2.52 -5.85 -0.74
CA ALA A 82 3.64 -5.02 -1.18
C ALA A 82 3.19 -3.57 -1.44
N ILE A 83 2.11 -3.39 -2.19
CA ILE A 83 1.56 -2.07 -2.50
C ILE A 83 1.04 -1.38 -1.24
N TYR A 84 0.27 -2.10 -0.43
CA TYR A 84 -0.25 -1.59 0.85
C TYR A 84 0.91 -1.09 1.72
N ALA A 85 1.93 -1.92 1.94
CA ALA A 85 3.08 -1.59 2.79
C ALA A 85 3.84 -0.37 2.26
N ALA A 86 4.10 -0.32 0.96
CA ALA A 86 4.81 0.80 0.35
C ALA A 86 4.02 2.11 0.45
N TYR A 87 2.78 2.13 -0.03
CA TYR A 87 2.03 3.38 -0.17
C TYR A 87 1.51 3.90 1.17
N ARG A 88 1.01 3.07 2.08
CA ARG A 88 0.61 3.55 3.41
C ARG A 88 1.79 4.09 4.19
N THR A 89 2.93 3.38 4.17
CA THR A 89 4.14 3.86 4.86
C THR A 89 4.61 5.21 4.32
N LEU A 90 4.66 5.38 3.00
CA LEU A 90 5.21 6.59 2.37
C LEU A 90 4.27 7.82 2.41
N TYR A 91 2.94 7.60 2.51
CA TYR A 91 1.95 8.67 2.38
C TYR A 91 1.06 8.89 3.60
N GLN A 92 1.20 8.06 4.64
CA GLN A 92 0.53 8.27 5.93
C GLN A 92 1.52 8.24 7.11
N THR A 93 2.83 8.31 6.84
CA THR A 93 3.87 8.50 7.87
C THR A 93 4.93 9.48 7.37
N PRO A 94 5.82 10.01 8.24
CA PRO A 94 6.93 10.87 7.82
C PRO A 94 8.06 10.18 7.02
N SER A 95 7.87 8.94 6.59
CA SER A 95 8.93 8.14 5.94
C SER A 95 9.07 8.48 4.46
N ASP A 96 10.25 8.96 4.04
CA ASP A 96 10.54 9.22 2.62
C ASP A 96 11.01 7.99 1.83
N ARG A 97 11.37 6.91 2.55
CA ARG A 97 11.80 5.63 1.99
C ARG A 97 11.41 4.48 2.90
N VAL A 98 11.20 3.31 2.31
CA VAL A 98 11.00 2.07 3.05
C VAL A 98 11.63 0.90 2.30
N LYS A 99 12.29 0.01 3.04
CA LYS A 99 12.56 -1.36 2.60
C LYS A 99 11.44 -2.26 3.11
N VAL A 100 10.87 -3.08 2.23
CA VAL A 100 9.79 -4.00 2.58
C VAL A 100 10.27 -5.43 2.32
N THR A 101 10.13 -6.28 3.33
CA THR A 101 10.18 -7.74 3.18
C THR A 101 8.74 -8.25 3.13
N VAL A 102 8.35 -8.85 2.01
CA VAL A 102 7.09 -9.59 1.93
C VAL A 102 7.40 -11.04 2.26
N LEU A 103 6.77 -11.55 3.31
CA LEU A 103 6.96 -12.93 3.79
C LEU A 103 5.59 -13.54 4.09
N PRO A 104 4.92 -14.16 3.11
CA PRO A 104 3.58 -14.70 3.31
C PRO A 104 3.51 -15.71 4.45
N ILE A 105 2.34 -15.82 5.07
CA ILE A 105 2.01 -16.85 6.05
C ILE A 105 0.99 -17.80 5.44
N SER A 106 1.21 -19.10 5.59
CA SER A 106 0.22 -20.15 5.31
C SER A 106 -0.48 -20.56 6.60
N ILE A 107 -1.82 -20.61 6.56
CA ILE A 107 -2.64 -21.07 7.67
C ILE A 107 -3.36 -22.36 7.29
N THR A 108 -3.08 -23.43 8.04
CA THR A 108 -3.88 -24.66 8.04
C THR A 108 -4.93 -24.55 9.14
N PRO A 109 -6.24 -24.66 8.86
CA PRO A 109 -7.26 -24.55 9.89
C PRO A 109 -7.31 -25.75 10.85
N GLN A 110 -7.13 -26.98 10.34
CA GLN A 110 -7.24 -28.21 11.12
C GLN A 110 -6.19 -29.27 10.69
N PRO A 111 -5.27 -29.68 11.59
CA PRO A 111 -4.96 -29.01 12.86
C PRO A 111 -4.53 -27.56 12.61
N ARG A 112 -4.81 -26.66 13.56
CA ARG A 112 -4.42 -25.25 13.42
C ARG A 112 -2.90 -25.17 13.34
N LYS A 113 -2.38 -24.69 12.21
CA LYS A 113 -0.95 -24.50 11.98
C LYS A 113 -0.71 -23.21 11.23
N VAL A 114 0.34 -22.48 11.62
CA VAL A 114 0.74 -21.23 10.98
C VAL A 114 2.22 -21.35 10.64
N GLU A 115 2.58 -21.05 9.40
CA GLU A 115 3.96 -21.17 8.90
C GLU A 115 4.31 -20.00 7.97
N TYR A 116 5.53 -19.49 8.10
CA TYR A 116 6.06 -18.55 7.12
C TYR A 116 6.46 -19.28 5.84
N MET A 117 6.07 -18.73 4.71
CA MET A 117 6.33 -19.24 3.36
C MET A 117 7.66 -18.68 2.85
N THR A 118 8.77 -19.18 3.41
CA THR A 118 10.10 -18.63 3.11
C THR A 118 10.51 -18.71 1.64
N GLN A 119 9.99 -19.67 0.88
CA GLN A 119 10.20 -19.78 -0.57
C GLN A 119 9.56 -18.66 -1.38
N ASP A 120 8.51 -18.02 -0.85
CA ASP A 120 7.79 -16.91 -1.49
C ASP A 120 8.24 -15.55 -0.93
N LYS A 121 9.30 -15.53 -0.12
CA LYS A 121 9.88 -14.32 0.46
C LYS A 121 10.59 -13.48 -0.60
N TYR A 122 10.36 -12.18 -0.58
CA TYR A 122 11.17 -11.24 -1.34
C TYR A 122 11.30 -9.88 -0.63
N ASP A 123 12.33 -9.13 -1.03
CA ASP A 123 12.62 -7.80 -0.52
C ASP A 123 12.57 -6.79 -1.67
N PHE A 124 12.11 -5.57 -1.39
CA PHE A 124 12.28 -4.42 -2.27
C PHE A 124 12.46 -3.13 -1.48
N SER A 125 12.97 -2.10 -2.13
CA SER A 125 13.09 -0.76 -1.56
C SER A 125 12.43 0.25 -2.46
N ILE A 126 11.78 1.24 -1.86
CA ILE A 126 11.07 2.27 -2.60
C ILE A 126 11.16 3.61 -1.87
N THR A 127 11.34 4.69 -2.63
CA THR A 127 11.25 6.07 -2.15
C THR A 127 9.90 6.69 -2.51
N LYS A 128 9.50 7.72 -1.77
CA LYS A 128 8.28 8.50 -2.07
C LYS A 128 8.27 9.01 -3.52
N LYS A 129 9.41 9.49 -4.02
CA LYS A 129 9.58 9.94 -5.41
C LYS A 129 9.35 8.82 -6.43
N GLN A 130 9.95 7.64 -6.24
CA GLN A 130 9.76 6.51 -7.15
C GLN A 130 8.29 6.03 -7.14
N ALA A 131 7.67 5.94 -5.96
CA ALA A 131 6.26 5.57 -5.82
C ALA A 131 5.31 6.55 -6.53
N MET A 132 5.55 7.87 -6.42
CA MET A 132 4.75 8.88 -7.11
C MET A 132 4.95 8.84 -8.64
N ASN A 133 6.17 8.58 -9.10
CA ASN A 133 6.45 8.43 -10.54
C ASN A 133 5.70 7.23 -11.13
N LEU A 134 5.59 6.12 -10.39
CA LEU A 134 4.79 4.97 -10.82
C LEU A 134 3.30 5.29 -10.91
N LEU A 135 2.76 6.02 -9.93
CA LEU A 135 1.37 6.49 -9.98
C LEU A 135 1.09 7.32 -11.22
N ARG A 136 1.95 8.30 -11.50
CA ARG A 136 1.83 9.19 -12.67
C ARG A 136 1.96 8.48 -14.00
N LYS A 137 2.72 7.38 -14.05
CA LYS A 137 2.88 6.55 -15.25
C LYS A 137 1.59 5.83 -15.62
N HIS A 138 0.82 5.40 -14.61
CA HIS A 138 -0.28 4.45 -14.77
C HIS A 138 -1.67 5.01 -14.47
N SER A 139 -1.74 6.17 -13.84
CA SER A 139 -2.98 6.78 -13.40
C SER A 139 -2.93 8.30 -13.56
N ASN A 140 -4.08 8.95 -13.38
CA ASN A 140 -4.17 10.41 -13.32
C ASN A 140 -3.85 10.97 -11.93
N ILE A 141 -3.23 10.18 -11.03
CA ILE A 141 -2.81 10.64 -9.70
C ILE A 141 -1.50 11.42 -9.84
N LEU A 142 -1.57 12.72 -9.61
CA LEU A 142 -0.47 13.67 -9.79
C LEU A 142 0.23 14.02 -8.48
N ASN A 143 -0.45 13.89 -7.34
CA ASN A 143 0.03 14.24 -6.01
C ASN A 143 -0.57 13.32 -4.93
N GLU A 144 -0.10 13.47 -3.69
CA GLU A 144 -0.49 12.63 -2.56
C GLU A 144 -1.96 12.82 -2.13
N ASP A 145 -2.52 14.02 -2.30
CA ASP A 145 -3.91 14.34 -1.99
C ASP A 145 -4.92 13.56 -2.83
N GLN A 146 -4.49 13.02 -3.98
CA GLN A 146 -5.32 12.22 -4.90
C GLN A 146 -5.19 10.71 -4.65
N LEU A 147 -4.30 10.28 -3.75
CA LEU A 147 -4.03 8.87 -3.50
C LEU A 147 -5.06 8.23 -2.58
N MET A 148 -5.45 8.95 -1.52
CA MET A 148 -6.36 8.47 -0.49
C MET A 148 -7.34 9.57 -0.09
N SER A 149 -8.49 9.17 0.42
CA SER A 149 -9.42 10.05 1.11
C SER A 149 -8.87 10.50 2.49
N ALA A 150 -9.56 11.45 3.11
CA ALA A 150 -9.23 11.94 4.45
C ALA A 150 -9.22 10.84 5.54
N ASN A 151 -10.09 9.82 5.41
CA ASN A 151 -10.12 8.67 6.33
C ASN A 151 -9.13 7.55 5.95
N GLY A 152 -8.25 7.80 4.97
CA GLY A 152 -7.21 6.86 4.55
C GLY A 152 -7.72 5.68 3.73
N GLU A 153 -8.91 5.78 3.11
CA GLU A 153 -9.33 4.84 2.08
C GLU A 153 -8.60 5.15 0.77
N TRP A 154 -8.35 4.13 -0.04
CA TRP A 154 -7.78 4.31 -1.37
C TRP A 154 -8.71 5.14 -2.23
N SER A 155 -8.17 6.07 -3.02
CA SER A 155 -8.98 6.73 -4.03
C SER A 155 -9.42 5.73 -5.09
N THR A 156 -10.62 5.93 -5.65
CA THR A 156 -11.13 5.11 -6.75
C THR A 156 -10.14 5.02 -7.93
N ALA A 157 -9.37 6.09 -8.16
CA ALA A 157 -8.34 6.12 -9.19
C ALA A 157 -7.19 5.16 -8.87
N PHE A 158 -6.74 5.11 -7.61
CA PHE A 158 -5.69 4.20 -7.17
C PHE A 158 -6.17 2.75 -7.20
N GLU A 159 -7.38 2.48 -6.68
CA GLU A 159 -7.94 1.12 -6.67
C GLU A 159 -8.02 0.54 -8.08
N LYS A 160 -8.65 1.29 -9.00
CA LYS A 160 -8.87 0.85 -10.39
C LYS A 160 -7.61 0.89 -11.26
N CYS A 161 -6.53 1.53 -10.83
CA CYS A 161 -5.26 1.46 -11.55
C CYS A 161 -4.43 0.27 -11.05
N CYS A 162 -4.26 0.24 -9.73
CA CYS A 162 -3.02 -0.24 -9.14
C CYS A 162 -3.27 -1.27 -8.02
N TYR A 163 -4.49 -1.36 -7.46
CA TYR A 163 -4.79 -2.24 -6.32
C TYR A 163 -5.77 -3.38 -6.63
N LEU A 164 -6.52 -3.28 -7.74
CA LEU A 164 -7.40 -4.31 -8.27
C LEU A 164 -6.78 -5.00 -9.50
N GLU A 165 -7.08 -6.28 -9.68
CA GLU A 165 -6.53 -7.08 -10.79
C GLU A 165 -7.08 -6.61 -12.14
N GLU A 166 -8.36 -6.20 -12.19
CA GLU A 166 -9.04 -5.70 -13.39
C GLU A 166 -8.62 -4.28 -13.78
N GLY A 167 -7.72 -3.68 -13.00
CA GLY A 167 -7.24 -2.33 -13.22
C GLY A 167 -6.37 -2.19 -14.46
N LYS A 168 -6.00 -0.94 -14.76
CA LYS A 168 -5.02 -0.62 -15.81
C LYS A 168 -3.86 0.16 -15.19
N PRO A 169 -2.66 -0.43 -15.06
CA PRO A 169 -2.21 -1.69 -15.63
C PRO A 169 -2.68 -2.94 -14.86
N GLY A 170 -3.30 -2.77 -13.69
CA GLY A 170 -3.75 -3.86 -12.82
C GLY A 170 -2.70 -4.24 -11.78
N LEU A 171 -3.18 -4.87 -10.70
CA LEU A 171 -2.40 -5.21 -9.52
C LEU A 171 -1.06 -5.87 -9.85
N SER A 172 -1.07 -6.98 -10.60
CA SER A 172 0.16 -7.76 -10.78
C SER A 172 1.24 -7.03 -11.58
N ILE A 173 0.86 -6.26 -12.61
CA ILE A 173 1.80 -5.46 -13.39
C ILE A 173 2.33 -4.31 -12.53
N PHE A 174 1.46 -3.61 -11.81
CA PHE A 174 1.86 -2.50 -10.97
C PHE A 174 2.80 -2.95 -9.84
N ALA A 175 2.48 -4.05 -9.15
CA ALA A 175 3.32 -4.63 -8.11
C ALA A 175 4.68 -5.04 -8.66
N LYS A 176 4.74 -5.68 -9.84
CA LYS A 176 6.01 -6.03 -10.50
C LYS A 176 6.87 -4.78 -10.75
N GLU A 177 6.28 -3.71 -11.27
CA GLU A 177 7.01 -2.47 -11.51
C GLU A 177 7.46 -1.80 -10.21
N LEU A 178 6.64 -1.83 -9.15
CA LEU A 178 6.99 -1.36 -7.81
C LEU A 178 8.20 -2.11 -7.23
N ILE A 179 8.16 -3.44 -7.27
CA ILE A 179 9.19 -4.32 -6.69
C ILE A 179 10.52 -4.20 -7.43
N THR A 180 10.47 -3.91 -8.73
CA THR A 180 11.65 -3.84 -9.59
C THR A 180 12.21 -2.43 -9.76
N GLN A 181 11.68 -1.43 -9.03
CA GLN A 181 12.27 -0.10 -8.99
C GLN A 181 13.74 -0.19 -8.56
N ARG A 182 14.62 0.40 -9.37
CA ARG A 182 16.05 0.53 -9.09
C ARG A 182 16.40 1.98 -8.84
#